data_AF-A0A355FZK6-F1
#
_entry.id   AF-A0A355FZK6-F1
#
_cell.length_a   1.000
_cell.length_b   1.000
_cell.length_c   1.000
_cell.angle_alpha   90.00
_cell.angle_beta   90.00
_cell.angle_gamma   90.00
#
_symmetry.space_group_name_H-M   'P 1'
#
loop_
_entity.id
_entity.type
_entity.pdbx_description
1 polymer ?
#
loop_
_entity_poly.entity_id
_entity_poly.type
_entity_poly.pdbx_seq_one_letter_code
_entity_poly.pdbx_strand_id
1 'polypeptide(L)' 'LRFALQLQNTIEKNFPGLMRPLYFCERQYNMDCSENNLLVEVGSSSNTLEEAAYAGRLLGKSLAVLLDETQRKE' A
#
# COMPACT_ATOMS: atom_id res chain seq x y z
N LEU A 1 4.35 11.81 2.67
CA LEU A 1 4.88 10.74 3.56
C LEU A 1 3.85 10.18 4.55
N ARG A 2 3.04 11.00 5.24
CA ARG A 2 2.08 10.53 6.27
C ARG A 2 1.14 9.41 5.76
N PHE A 3 0.51 9.63 4.60
CA PHE A 3 -0.37 8.64 3.98
C PHE A 3 0.30 7.29 3.73
N ALA A 4 1.53 7.29 3.20
CA ALA A 4 2.31 6.06 2.96
C ALA A 4 2.56 5.26 4.24
N LEU A 5 2.93 5.95 5.33
CA LEU A 5 3.17 5.32 6.63
C LEU A 5 1.88 4.81 7.26
N GLN A 6 0.78 5.55 7.14
CA GLN A 6 -0.51 5.10 7.62
C GLN A 6 -0.98 3.85 6.87
N LEU A 7 -0.85 3.84 5.54
CA LEU A 7 -1.20 2.68 4.73
C LEU A 7 -0.37 1.45 5.09
N GLN A 8 0.96 1.61 5.19
CA GLN A 8 1.84 0.50 5.59
C GLN A 8 1.48 -0.04 6.98
N ASN A 9 1.21 0.84 7.95
CA ASN A 9 0.84 0.45 9.30
C ASN A 9 -0.54 -0.25 9.35
N THR A 10 -1.51 0.22 8.57
CA THR A 10 -2.83 -0.42 8.47
C THR A 10 -2.72 -1.80 7.83
N ILE A 11 -1.90 -1.95 6.80
CA ILE A 11 -1.63 -3.26 6.18
C ILE A 11 -0.96 -4.19 7.18
N GLU A 12 0.08 -3.74 7.89
CA GLU A 12 0.80 -4.57 8.86
C GLU A 12 -0.09 -5.02 10.02
N LYS A 13 -1.02 -4.17 10.48
CA LYS A 13 -1.99 -4.55 11.53
C LYS A 13 -2.99 -5.62 11.05
N ASN A 14 -3.49 -5.49 9.83
CA ASN A 14 -4.50 -6.40 9.29
C ASN A 14 -3.89 -7.72 8.79
N PHE A 15 -2.71 -7.64 8.17
CA PHE A 15 -2.02 -8.72 7.49
C PHE A 15 -0.51 -8.62 7.76
N PRO A 16 -0.04 -9.05 8.95
CA PRO A 16 1.37 -8.95 9.33
C PRO A 16 2.31 -9.58 8.31
N GLY A 17 3.37 -8.86 7.94
CA GLY A 17 4.37 -9.31 6.98
C GLY A 17 3.96 -9.27 5.51
N LEU A 18 2.75 -8.79 5.17
CA LEU A 18 2.30 -8.69 3.77
C LEU A 18 3.10 -7.64 2.97
N MET A 19 3.44 -6.51 3.60
CA MET A 19 4.11 -5.39 2.93
C MET A 19 5.52 -5.20 3.49
N ARG A 20 6.50 -5.08 2.58
CA ARG A 20 7.87 -4.71 2.95
C ARG A 20 7.93 -3.24 3.43
N PRO A 21 8.98 -2.84 4.17
CA PRO A 21 9.17 -1.44 4.54
C PRO A 21 9.15 -0.50 3.33
N LEU A 22 8.73 0.76 3.54
CA LEU A 22 8.74 1.78 2.50
C LEU A 22 10.13 1.92 1.88
N TYR A 23 10.18 1.90 0.55
CA TYR A 23 11.41 1.98 -0.21
C TYR A 23 11.61 3.39 -0.76
N PHE A 24 12.68 4.05 -0.33
CA PHE A 24 13.07 5.38 -0.81
C PHE A 24 14.20 5.23 -1.82
N CYS A 25 13.99 5.76 -3.02
CA CYS A 25 15.00 5.76 -4.08
C CYS A 25 14.80 6.97 -5.00
N GLU A 26 15.82 7.31 -5.78
CA GLU A 26 15.79 8.37 -6.79
C GLU A 26 15.05 7.90 -8.06
N ARG A 27 13.79 7.47 -7.91
CA ARG A 27 12.91 7.09 -9.01
C ARG A 27 11.60 7.84 -8.85
N GLN A 28 11.20 8.55 -9.89
CA GLN A 28 10.00 9.37 -9.89
C GLN A 28 9.25 9.09 -11.18
N TYR A 29 8.23 8.23 -11.08
CA TYR A 29 7.32 7.96 -12.18
C TYR A 29 6.27 9.07 -12.23
N ASN A 30 5.18 8.93 -11.47
CA ASN A 30 4.08 9.89 -11.37
C ASN A 30 3.74 10.23 -9.91
N MET A 31 4.67 9.95 -8.98
CA MET A 31 4.46 10.13 -7.53
C MET A 31 4.41 11.60 -7.10
N ASP A 32 4.85 12.50 -7.97
CA ASP A 32 4.87 13.96 -7.80
C ASP A 32 3.66 14.66 -8.41
N CYS A 33 2.88 13.99 -9.26
CA CYS A 33 1.77 14.61 -9.97
C CYS A 33 0.59 15.02 -9.08
N SER A 34 0.47 14.47 -7.87
CA SER A 34 -0.60 14.78 -6.91
C SER A 34 -0.19 14.39 -5.49
N GLU A 35 -0.90 14.93 -4.50
CA GLU A 35 -0.77 14.49 -3.12
C GLU A 35 -1.14 13.02 -2.96
N ASN A 36 -0.48 12.35 -2.01
CA ASN A 36 -0.74 10.96 -1.64
C ASN A 36 -0.57 9.91 -2.76
N ASN A 37 0.10 10.27 -3.86
CA ASN A 37 0.49 9.30 -4.88
C ASN A 37 1.57 8.34 -4.35
N LEU A 38 1.37 7.05 -4.60
CA LEU A 38 2.28 5.98 -4.20
C LEU A 38 2.47 5.01 -5.36
N LEU A 39 3.70 4.58 -5.59
CA LEU A 39 3.99 3.40 -6.40
C LEU A 39 3.90 2.17 -5.50
N VAL A 40 3.09 1.19 -5.91
CA VAL A 40 2.90 -0.07 -5.20
C VAL A 40 3.28 -1.22 -6.12
N GLU A 41 4.22 -2.05 -5.69
CA GLU A 41 4.63 -3.26 -6.38
C GLU A 41 4.05 -4.47 -5.65
N VAL A 42 3.33 -5.33 -6.37
CA VAL A 42 2.65 -6.50 -5.82
C VAL A 42 3.19 -7.75 -6.48
N GLY A 43 3.79 -8.63 -5.68
CA GLY A 43 4.39 -9.87 -6.15
C GLY A 43 5.76 -9.66 -6.82
N SER A 44 6.29 -10.74 -7.36
CA SER A 44 7.57 -10.82 -8.07
C SER A 44 7.57 -12.03 -9.00
N SER A 45 8.68 -12.30 -9.69
CA SER A 45 8.86 -13.53 -10.47
C SER A 45 8.78 -14.82 -9.63
N SER A 46 8.84 -14.72 -8.31
CA SER A 46 8.73 -15.85 -7.38
C SER A 46 7.30 -16.11 -6.90
N ASN A 47 6.32 -15.33 -7.33
CA ASN A 47 4.91 -15.51 -6.97
C ASN A 47 4.09 -16.06 -8.12
N THR A 48 3.04 -16.82 -7.80
CA THR A 48 1.99 -17.12 -8.79
C THR A 48 1.11 -15.90 -9.04
N LEU A 49 0.38 -15.91 -10.16
CA LEU A 49 -0.58 -14.85 -10.45
C LEU A 49 -1.67 -14.77 -9.37
N GLU A 50 -2.12 -15.93 -8.90
CA GLU A 50 -3.15 -16.04 -7.87
C GLU A 50 -2.70 -15.43 -6.54
N GLU A 51 -1.44 -15.66 -6.15
CA GLU A 51 -0.83 -15.06 -4.95
C GLU A 51 -0.77 -13.54 -5.06
N ALA A 52 -0.26 -13.02 -6.18
CA ALA A 52 -0.17 -11.58 -6.41
C ALA A 52 -1.57 -10.93 -6.42
N ALA A 53 -2.53 -11.55 -7.09
CA ALA A 53 -3.92 -11.08 -7.12
C ALA A 53 -4.57 -11.13 -5.72
N TYR A 54 -4.26 -12.16 -4.92
CA TYR A 54 -4.76 -12.27 -3.55
C TYR A 54 -4.16 -11.18 -2.65
N ALA A 55 -2.84 -10.97 -2.71
CA ALA A 55 -2.16 -9.88 -2.00
C ALA A 55 -2.76 -8.51 -2.36
N GLY A 56 -3.04 -8.26 -3.65
CA GLY A 56 -3.72 -7.05 -4.11
C GLY A 56 -5.11 -6.86 -3.49
N ARG A 57 -5.90 -7.94 -3.31
CA ARG A 57 -7.19 -7.87 -2.61
C ARG A 57 -7.03 -7.51 -1.13
N LEU A 58 -6.02 -8.06 -0.46
CA LEU A 58 -5.74 -7.75 0.96
C LEU A 58 -5.28 -6.29 1.14
N LEU A 59 -4.44 -5.81 0.22
CA LEU A 59 -4.04 -4.40 0.15
C LEU A 59 -5.26 -3.49 -0.03
N GLY A 60 -6.15 -3.80 -0.98
CA GLY A 60 -7.38 -3.04 -1.22
C GLY A 60 -8.29 -2.98 0.01
N LYS A 61 -8.43 -4.09 0.75
CA LYS A 61 -9.18 -4.12 2.02
C LYS A 61 -8.59 -3.16 3.05
N SER A 62 -7.27 -3.16 3.22
CA SER A 62 -6.60 -2.28 4.19
C SER A 62 -6.65 -0.81 3.77
N LEU A 63 -6.57 -0.54 2.47
CA LEU A 63 -6.73 0.81 1.93
C LEU A 63 -8.15 1.35 2.19
N ALA A 64 -9.19 0.54 1.97
CA ALA A 64 -10.56 0.93 2.28
C ALA A 64 -10.73 1.32 3.76
N VAL A 65 -10.21 0.49 4.68
CA VAL A 65 -10.21 0.79 6.12
C VAL A 65 -9.54 2.13 6.43
N LEU A 66 -8.36 2.40 5.84
CA LEU A 66 -7.65 3.67 6.06
C LEU A 66 -8.46 4.87 5.57
N LEU A 67 -9.07 4.78 4.39
CA LEU A 67 -9.85 5.87 3.82
C LEU A 67 -11.11 6.15 4.66
N ASP A 68 -11.82 5.11 5.10
CA ASP A 68 -12.98 5.24 5.99
C ASP A 68 -12.60 5.85 7.36
N GLU A 69 -11.45 5.50 7.93
CA GLU A 69 -10.93 6.12 9.15
C GLU A 69 -10.53 7.59 8.96
N THR A 70 -10.05 7.95 7.78
CA THR A 70 -9.64 9.33 7.48
C THR A 70 -10.87 10.22 7.29
N GLN A 71 -11.88 9.74 6.56
CA GLN A 71 -13.14 10.47 6.35
C GLN A 71 -13.93 10.71 7.65
N ARG A 72 -13.86 9.79 8.62
CA ARG A 72 -14.54 9.96 9.93
C ARG A 72 -13.90 10.98 10.86
N LYS A 73 -12.70 11.47 10.52
CA LYS A 73 -11.94 12.44 11.33
C LYS A 73 -12.11 13.88 10.83
N GLU A 74 -12.76 14.06 9.69
CA GLU A 74 -13.16 15.34 9.10
C GLU A 74 -14.63 15.64 9.43
#